data_AF-A0A6M3LG11-F1
#
_entry.id   AF-A0A6M3LG11-F1
#
_cell.length_a   1.000
_cell.length_b   1.000
_cell.length_c   1.000
_cell.angle_alpha   90.00
_cell.angle_beta   90.00
_cell.angle_gamma   90.00
#
_symmetry.space_group_name_H-M   'P 1'
#
loop_
_entity.id
_entity.type
_entity.pdbx_description
1 polymer ?
#
loop_
_entity_poly.entity_id
_entity_poly.type
_entity_poly.pdbx_seq_one_letter_code
_entity_poly.pdbx_strand_id
1 'polypeptide(L)'
;MVERLVFAILCHWRSGSSVLTKLLHACGMHLGNEATGWDDAWMVGPCEHNVFNSAGNGLYNFNDDSGLPAVIKTLLAYRTEAQRNDWDAYGVKFTHALQDKCFARMHPLFVKFWPDAHYVVSVRHPAGIVASLKGTEITTDKIVESWMSAVPATKDLAKAGATIVVYPDMLTVPKARKVVSKLGLTWTAAASKLMEDSAGKIKGSVLSSLTMAMFDRNYPEAGKAFKELVKLS
;
A
#
# COMPACT_ATOMS: atom_id res chain seq x y z
N MET A 1 2.72 29.88 -5.53
CA MET A 1 2.00 28.88 -4.69
C MET A 1 2.90 27.66 -4.64
N VAL A 2 3.26 27.19 -3.44
CA VAL A 2 3.99 25.92 -3.29
C VAL A 2 2.99 24.80 -3.60
N GLU A 3 3.34 23.91 -4.52
CA GLU A 3 2.52 22.76 -4.88
C GLU A 3 2.37 21.84 -3.66
N ARG A 4 1.13 21.53 -3.27
CA ARG A 4 0.86 20.65 -2.12
C ARG A 4 1.19 19.22 -2.53
N LEU A 5 2.15 18.61 -1.85
CA LEU A 5 2.52 17.20 -2.07
C LEU A 5 1.70 16.31 -1.14
N VAL A 6 0.56 15.84 -1.63
CA VAL A 6 -0.28 14.86 -0.92
C VAL A 6 -0.16 13.50 -1.60
N PHE A 7 0.08 12.45 -0.83
CA PHE A 7 0.20 11.09 -1.32
C PHE A 7 -0.91 10.19 -0.80
N ALA A 8 -1.50 9.40 -1.69
CA ALA A 8 -2.36 8.29 -1.34
C ALA A 8 -1.58 6.99 -1.54
N ILE A 9 -1.26 6.30 -0.45
CA ILE A 9 -0.56 5.02 -0.47
C ILE A 9 -1.62 3.91 -0.49
N LEU A 10 -1.88 3.35 -1.67
CA LEU A 10 -2.82 2.25 -1.84
C LEU A 10 -2.08 0.93 -1.95
N CYS A 11 -2.67 -0.11 -1.38
CA CYS A 11 -2.07 -1.43 -1.41
C CYS A 11 -3.12 -2.51 -1.23
N HIS A 12 -2.87 -3.64 -1.89
CA HIS A 12 -3.38 -4.91 -1.42
C HIS A 12 -2.70 -5.28 -0.09
N TRP A 13 -3.36 -6.07 0.75
CA TRP A 13 -2.81 -6.44 2.06
C TRP A 13 -1.51 -7.26 1.87
N ARG A 14 -0.56 -7.10 2.80
CA ARG A 14 0.76 -7.78 2.76
C ARG A 14 1.61 -7.50 1.51
N SER A 15 1.33 -6.43 0.75
CA SER A 15 2.12 -6.07 -0.44
C SER A 15 3.37 -5.23 -0.14
N GLY A 16 3.68 -4.93 1.13
CA GLY A 16 4.87 -4.15 1.51
C GLY A 16 4.58 -2.69 1.86
N SER A 17 3.31 -2.29 1.89
CA SER A 17 2.89 -0.92 2.18
C SER A 17 3.42 -0.35 3.50
N SER A 18 3.53 -1.16 4.57
CA SER A 18 4.09 -0.67 5.83
C SER A 18 5.56 -0.27 5.72
N VAL A 19 6.38 -1.00 4.95
CA VAL A 19 7.78 -0.62 4.74
C VAL A 19 7.90 0.61 3.86
N LEU A 20 7.06 0.70 2.82
CA LEU A 20 6.98 1.88 1.96
C LEU A 20 6.62 3.12 2.79
N THR A 21 5.58 3.01 3.62
CA THR A 21 5.14 4.09 4.50
C THR A 21 6.24 4.52 5.49
N LYS A 22 6.95 3.58 6.13
CA LYS A 22 8.09 3.89 7.02
C LYS A 22 9.22 4.62 6.28
N LEU A 23 9.51 4.20 5.05
CA LEU A 23 10.53 4.84 4.21
C LEU A 23 10.14 6.29 3.88
N LEU A 24 8.90 6.52 3.44
CA LEU A 24 8.43 7.85 3.09
C LEU A 24 8.40 8.77 4.32
N HIS A 25 8.02 8.25 5.49
CA HIS A 25 8.11 8.99 6.75
C HIS A 25 9.54 9.37 7.11
N ALA A 26 10.48 8.43 7.01
CA ALA A 26 11.90 8.71 7.23
C ALA A 26 12.44 9.79 6.26
N CYS A 27 11.80 9.94 5.09
CA CYS A 27 12.09 10.98 4.10
C CYS A 27 11.36 12.31 4.34
N GLY A 28 10.77 12.51 5.52
CA GLY A 28 10.13 13.77 5.92
C GLY A 28 8.65 13.87 5.58
N MET A 29 8.02 12.79 5.11
CA MET A 29 6.59 12.78 4.86
C MET A 29 5.81 12.66 6.19
N HIS A 30 4.95 13.62 6.48
CA HIS A 30 3.91 13.48 7.49
C HIS A 30 2.90 12.44 7.04
N LEU A 31 2.37 11.66 7.97
CA LEU A 31 1.42 10.60 7.68
C LEU A 31 0.18 10.82 8.51
N GLY A 32 -0.97 10.45 7.96
CA GLY A 32 -2.21 10.58 8.67
C GLY A 32 -2.25 9.78 9.97
N ASN A 33 -2.66 10.48 11.01
CA ASN A 33 -2.59 10.22 12.42
C ASN A 33 -1.16 9.88 12.86
N GLU A 34 -0.42 10.88 13.35
CA GLU A 34 0.92 10.72 13.94
C GLU A 34 1.00 9.61 15.01
N ALA A 35 -0.12 9.28 15.66
CA ALA A 35 -0.22 8.17 16.61
C ALA A 35 -0.29 6.78 15.96
N THR A 36 -0.47 6.66 14.64
CA THR A 36 -0.33 5.37 13.93
C THR A 36 1.11 5.00 13.64
N GLY A 37 2.07 5.72 14.24
CA GLY A 37 3.50 5.37 14.29
C GLY A 37 3.64 3.88 14.18
N TRP A 38 4.06 3.44 12.98
CA TRP A 38 3.85 2.10 12.42
C TRP A 38 4.74 1.05 13.12
N ASP A 39 4.84 1.15 14.43
CA ASP A 39 5.59 0.32 15.32
C ASP A 39 4.79 -0.94 15.64
N ASP A 40 5.49 -2.05 15.82
CA ASP A 40 4.89 -3.38 15.92
C ASP A 40 4.06 -3.55 17.22
N ALA A 41 4.16 -2.58 18.14
CA ALA A 41 3.49 -2.55 19.45
C ALA A 41 2.01 -2.10 19.43
N TRP A 42 1.47 -1.60 18.32
CA TRP A 42 0.20 -0.84 18.29
C TRP A 42 -1.08 -1.67 18.07
N MET A 43 -1.03 -3.00 18.25
CA MET A 43 -2.20 -3.89 18.10
C MET A 43 -3.32 -3.69 19.14
N VAL A 44 -3.31 -2.62 19.94
CA VAL A 44 -4.17 -2.44 21.13
C VAL A 44 -5.05 -1.17 21.07
N GLY A 45 -4.91 -0.30 20.08
CA GLY A 45 -5.72 0.93 19.91
C GLY A 45 -6.61 0.96 18.65
N PRO A 46 -7.65 1.82 18.58
CA PRO A 46 -8.47 2.00 17.38
C PRO A 46 -7.66 2.70 16.28
N CYS A 47 -6.91 1.90 15.51
CA CYS A 47 -6.17 2.35 14.34
C CYS A 47 -7.11 2.52 13.14
N GLU A 48 -6.92 3.57 12.34
CA GLU A 48 -7.65 3.84 11.08
C GLU A 48 -7.48 2.71 10.07
N HIS A 49 -6.36 1.97 10.14
CA HIS A 49 -6.15 0.73 9.40
C HIS A 49 -7.27 -0.28 9.71
N ASN A 50 -7.73 -0.38 10.95
CA ASN A 50 -8.86 -1.24 11.31
C ASN A 50 -10.18 -0.70 10.74
N VAL A 51 -10.35 0.63 10.63
CA VAL A 51 -11.53 1.21 9.99
C VAL A 51 -11.59 0.85 8.51
N PHE A 52 -10.51 1.10 7.77
CA PHE A 52 -10.45 0.77 6.33
C PHE A 52 -10.51 -0.74 6.08
N ASN A 53 -9.87 -1.57 6.91
CA ASN A 53 -9.95 -3.02 6.79
C ASN A 53 -11.33 -3.57 7.12
N SER A 54 -11.97 -3.09 8.20
CA SER A 54 -13.31 -3.53 8.56
C SER A 54 -14.33 -3.17 7.49
N ALA A 55 -14.29 -1.92 6.99
CA ALA A 55 -15.13 -1.50 5.88
C ALA A 55 -14.82 -2.31 4.61
N GLY A 56 -13.54 -2.47 4.26
CA GLY A 56 -13.11 -3.24 3.10
C GLY A 56 -13.53 -4.72 3.18
N ASN A 57 -13.45 -5.34 4.35
CA ASN A 57 -13.91 -6.71 4.56
C ASN A 57 -15.43 -6.83 4.46
N GLY A 58 -16.18 -5.85 4.97
CA GLY A 58 -17.63 -5.74 4.80
C GLY A 58 -18.02 -5.68 3.32
N LEU A 59 -17.39 -4.79 2.58
CA LEU A 59 -17.60 -4.60 1.14
C LEU A 59 -17.22 -5.85 0.34
N TYR A 60 -16.02 -6.38 0.56
CA TYR A 60 -15.48 -7.48 -0.24
C TYR A 60 -16.29 -8.77 -0.06
N ASN A 61 -16.51 -9.16 1.20
CA ASN A 61 -17.14 -10.45 1.52
C ASN A 61 -18.67 -10.39 1.49
N PHE A 62 -19.27 -9.24 1.83
CA PHE A 62 -20.71 -9.16 2.08
C PHE A 62 -21.42 -8.05 1.27
N ASN A 63 -20.67 -7.25 0.49
CA ASN A 63 -21.21 -6.06 -0.19
C ASN A 63 -21.93 -5.11 0.79
N ASP A 64 -21.39 -5.00 2.01
CA ASP A 64 -21.95 -4.20 3.09
C ASP A 64 -21.31 -2.80 3.13
N ASP A 65 -22.14 -1.77 2.90
CA ASP A 65 -21.76 -0.36 2.91
C ASP A 65 -21.81 0.29 4.31
N SER A 66 -22.20 -0.45 5.36
CA SER A 66 -22.38 0.07 6.72
C SER A 66 -21.11 0.71 7.32
N GLY A 67 -19.93 0.29 6.85
CA GLY A 67 -18.62 0.84 7.26
C GLY A 67 -18.23 2.15 6.56
N LEU A 68 -18.89 2.55 5.47
CA LEU A 68 -18.53 3.75 4.69
C LEU A 68 -18.63 5.08 5.48
N PRO A 69 -19.60 5.30 6.37
CA PRO A 69 -19.62 6.50 7.21
C PRO A 69 -18.36 6.65 8.08
N ALA A 70 -17.81 5.55 8.59
CA ALA A 70 -16.56 5.57 9.36
C ALA A 70 -15.35 5.92 8.48
N VAL A 71 -15.30 5.38 7.26
CA VAL A 71 -14.29 5.75 6.24
C VAL A 71 -14.31 7.26 5.97
N ILE A 72 -15.49 7.84 5.76
CA ILE A 72 -15.65 9.29 5.54
C ILE A 72 -15.12 10.10 6.72
N LYS A 73 -15.49 9.71 7.94
CA LYS A 73 -15.02 10.38 9.17
C LYS A 73 -13.50 10.36 9.27
N THR A 74 -12.87 9.22 8.96
CA THR A 74 -11.40 9.09 8.95
C THR A 74 -10.75 9.97 7.89
N LEU A 75 -11.28 10.00 6.66
CA LEU A 75 -10.74 10.84 5.58
C LEU A 75 -10.80 12.34 5.93
N LEU A 76 -11.86 12.78 6.61
CA LEU A 76 -11.99 14.16 7.11
C LEU A 76 -11.00 14.46 8.25
N ALA A 77 -10.74 13.50 9.13
CA ALA A 77 -9.77 13.65 10.21
C ALA A 77 -8.35 13.84 9.65
N TYR A 78 -7.95 13.02 8.67
CA TYR A 78 -6.67 13.21 7.98
C TYR A 78 -6.53 14.57 7.32
N ARG A 79 -7.61 15.09 6.72
CA ARG A 79 -7.57 16.42 6.10
C ARG A 79 -7.36 17.52 7.14
N THR A 80 -8.02 17.40 8.29
CA THR A 80 -7.86 18.33 9.41
C THR A 80 -6.43 18.34 9.94
N GLU A 81 -5.78 17.17 10.00
CA GLU A 81 -4.40 17.05 10.44
C GLU A 81 -3.40 17.53 9.38
N ALA A 82 -3.60 17.21 8.11
CA ALA A 82 -2.79 17.76 7.01
C ALA A 82 -2.81 19.29 7.04
N GLN A 83 -3.98 19.90 7.31
CA GLN A 83 -4.12 21.35 7.47
C GLN A 83 -3.36 21.91 8.67
N ARG A 84 -3.31 21.17 9.80
CA ARG A 84 -2.54 21.59 10.99
C ARG A 84 -1.03 21.52 10.77
N ASN A 85 -0.59 20.63 9.88
CA ASN A 85 0.81 20.44 9.49
C ASN A 85 1.16 21.18 8.19
N ASP A 86 0.43 22.25 7.85
CA ASP A 86 0.67 23.10 6.67
C ASP A 86 0.78 22.35 5.33
N TRP A 87 0.22 21.14 5.25
CA TRP A 87 0.31 20.25 4.10
C TRP A 87 1.73 19.85 3.72
N ASP A 88 2.70 19.97 4.63
CA ASP A 88 4.06 19.51 4.38
C ASP A 88 4.02 17.99 4.16
N ALA A 89 4.63 17.54 3.06
CA ALA A 89 4.44 16.26 2.39
C ALA A 89 3.56 15.26 3.17
N TYR A 90 2.26 15.18 2.87
CA TYR A 90 1.31 14.44 3.70
C TYR A 90 0.84 13.14 3.03
N GLY A 91 0.84 12.02 3.75
CA GLY A 91 0.47 10.71 3.22
C GLY A 91 -0.74 10.08 3.90
N VAL A 92 -1.68 9.58 3.10
CA VAL A 92 -2.83 8.77 3.54
C VAL A 92 -2.63 7.32 3.10
N LYS A 93 -2.61 6.38 4.04
CA LYS A 93 -2.60 4.95 3.71
C LYS A 93 -4.03 4.43 3.60
N PHE A 94 -4.38 3.88 2.44
CA PHE A 94 -5.73 3.39 2.17
C PHE A 94 -5.70 1.90 1.86
N THR A 95 -5.79 1.08 2.90
CA THR A 95 -5.73 -0.38 2.82
C THR A 95 -7.04 -0.98 2.32
N HIS A 96 -6.99 -2.18 1.73
CA HIS A 96 -8.14 -2.89 1.12
C HIS A 96 -8.85 -2.17 -0.04
N ALA A 97 -8.51 -0.91 -0.33
CA ALA A 97 -9.21 -0.08 -1.29
C ALA A 97 -9.06 -0.52 -2.75
N LEU A 98 -8.02 -1.30 -3.11
CA LEU A 98 -7.79 -1.69 -4.51
C LEU A 98 -8.67 -2.84 -5.00
N GLN A 99 -9.23 -3.65 -4.09
CA GLN A 99 -10.06 -4.79 -4.49
C GLN A 99 -11.35 -4.30 -5.15
N ASP A 100 -11.80 -4.96 -6.21
CA ASP A 100 -12.96 -4.60 -7.04
C ASP A 100 -14.12 -3.85 -6.35
N LYS A 101 -14.84 -4.49 -5.41
CA LYS A 101 -15.99 -3.93 -4.69
C LYS A 101 -15.58 -2.77 -3.79
N CYS A 102 -14.41 -2.89 -3.17
CA CYS A 102 -13.85 -1.85 -2.32
C CYS A 102 -13.51 -0.61 -3.15
N PHE A 103 -12.85 -0.77 -4.29
CA PHE A 103 -12.43 0.32 -5.16
C PHE A 103 -13.65 1.09 -5.68
N ALA A 104 -14.66 0.37 -6.17
CA ALA A 104 -15.89 0.98 -6.68
C ALA A 104 -16.65 1.84 -5.65
N ARG A 105 -16.50 1.58 -4.35
CA ARG A 105 -17.21 2.29 -3.27
C ARG A 105 -16.32 3.29 -2.53
N MET A 106 -15.09 2.89 -2.21
CA MET A 106 -14.17 3.64 -1.36
C MET A 106 -13.33 4.67 -2.15
N HIS A 107 -12.94 4.36 -3.39
CA HIS A 107 -12.13 5.29 -4.19
C HIS A 107 -12.88 6.58 -4.57
N PRO A 108 -14.17 6.57 -5.00
CA PRO A 108 -14.91 7.80 -5.25
C PRO A 108 -15.04 8.70 -4.00
N LEU A 109 -15.18 8.10 -2.82
CA LEU A 109 -15.17 8.85 -1.56
C LEU A 109 -13.81 9.50 -1.32
N PHE A 110 -12.72 8.75 -1.53
CA PHE A 110 -11.37 9.28 -1.40
C PHE A 110 -11.14 10.49 -2.32
N VAL A 111 -11.42 10.34 -3.63
CA VAL A 111 -11.26 11.41 -4.64
C VAL A 111 -12.07 12.66 -4.28
N LYS A 112 -13.27 12.50 -3.69
CA LYS A 112 -14.08 13.64 -3.24
C LYS A 112 -13.39 14.47 -2.15
N PHE A 113 -12.65 13.84 -1.25
CA PHE A 113 -11.98 14.52 -0.13
C PHE A 113 -10.53 14.92 -0.43
N TRP A 114 -9.88 14.20 -1.35
CA TRP A 114 -8.46 14.28 -1.71
C TRP A 114 -8.26 14.27 -3.24
N PRO A 115 -8.81 15.27 -3.97
CA PRO A 115 -8.79 15.27 -5.44
C PRO A 115 -7.40 15.50 -6.04
N ASP A 116 -6.46 16.03 -5.27
CA ASP A 116 -5.10 16.41 -5.63
C ASP A 116 -4.04 15.39 -5.19
N ALA A 117 -4.45 14.25 -4.63
CA ALA A 117 -3.51 13.25 -4.14
C ALA A 117 -2.79 12.51 -5.27
N HIS A 118 -1.47 12.42 -5.15
CA HIS A 118 -0.64 11.55 -5.97
C HIS A 118 -0.72 10.11 -5.45
N TYR A 119 -1.06 9.18 -6.34
CA TYR A 119 -1.19 7.78 -5.98
C TYR A 119 0.16 7.06 -5.98
N VAL A 120 0.42 6.30 -4.91
CA VAL A 120 1.55 5.37 -4.80
C VAL A 120 0.99 3.99 -4.52
N VAL A 121 1.23 3.04 -5.42
CA VAL A 121 0.67 1.69 -5.33
C VAL A 121 1.77 0.66 -5.15
N SER A 122 1.76 -0.05 -4.03
CA SER A 122 2.73 -1.12 -3.79
C SER A 122 2.18 -2.47 -4.25
N VAL A 123 2.92 -3.14 -5.14
CA VAL A 123 2.60 -4.46 -5.68
C VAL A 123 3.60 -5.50 -5.23
N ARG A 124 3.14 -6.72 -4.95
CA ARG A 124 3.97 -7.86 -4.54
C ARG A 124 3.52 -9.10 -5.29
N HIS A 125 4.47 -9.96 -5.63
CA HIS A 125 4.16 -11.26 -6.20
C HIS A 125 3.23 -12.06 -5.26
N PRO A 126 2.13 -12.66 -5.74
CA PRO A 126 1.17 -13.38 -4.89
C PRO A 126 1.79 -14.53 -4.09
N ALA A 127 2.74 -15.27 -4.67
CA ALA A 127 3.56 -16.24 -3.94
C ALA A 127 4.18 -15.68 -2.64
N GLY A 128 4.65 -14.42 -2.66
CA GLY A 128 5.24 -13.78 -1.49
C GLY A 128 4.19 -13.49 -0.40
N ILE A 129 2.97 -13.20 -0.80
CA ILE A 129 1.83 -13.01 0.10
C ILE A 129 1.47 -14.35 0.75
N VAL A 130 1.36 -15.41 -0.05
CA VAL A 130 1.12 -16.79 0.43
C VAL A 130 2.17 -17.22 1.44
N ALA A 131 3.45 -17.02 1.14
CA ALA A 131 4.53 -17.33 2.07
C ALA A 131 4.39 -16.57 3.41
N SER A 132 3.96 -15.31 3.38
CA SER A 132 3.77 -14.49 4.58
C SER A 132 2.54 -14.84 5.43
N LEU A 133 1.68 -15.74 4.93
CA LEU A 133 0.44 -16.17 5.58
C LEU A 133 0.44 -17.67 5.87
N LYS A 134 1.58 -18.33 5.71
CA LYS A 134 1.76 -19.72 6.08
C LYS A 134 1.43 -19.90 7.56
N GLY A 135 0.52 -20.83 7.87
CA GLY A 135 0.02 -21.06 9.23
C GLY A 135 -1.25 -20.29 9.59
N THR A 136 -1.80 -19.49 8.68
CA THR A 136 -3.16 -18.94 8.81
C THR A 136 -4.18 -19.85 8.13
N GLU A 137 -5.48 -19.64 8.40
CA GLU A 137 -6.58 -20.37 7.78
C GLU A 137 -6.91 -19.91 6.34
N ILE A 138 -6.20 -18.91 5.82
CA ILE A 138 -6.45 -18.36 4.49
C ILE A 138 -5.77 -19.24 3.43
N THR A 139 -6.56 -19.80 2.52
CA THR A 139 -6.06 -20.66 1.45
C THR A 139 -5.34 -19.88 0.35
N THR A 140 -4.43 -20.55 -0.36
CA THR A 140 -3.74 -19.99 -1.53
C THR A 140 -4.71 -19.43 -2.56
N ASP A 141 -5.79 -20.17 -2.86
CA ASP A 141 -6.79 -19.74 -3.86
C ASP A 141 -7.50 -18.44 -3.45
N LYS A 142 -7.89 -18.31 -2.17
CA LYS A 142 -8.48 -17.07 -1.65
C LYS A 142 -7.50 -15.90 -1.73
N ILE A 143 -6.21 -16.14 -1.50
CA ILE A 143 -5.18 -15.11 -1.65
C ILE A 143 -5.06 -14.68 -3.11
N VAL A 144 -5.01 -15.62 -4.04
CA VAL A 144 -4.92 -15.36 -5.49
C VAL A 144 -6.15 -14.60 -5.98
N GLU A 145 -7.34 -15.04 -5.61
CA GLU A 145 -8.61 -14.38 -5.95
C GLU A 145 -8.63 -12.93 -5.45
N SER A 146 -8.35 -12.72 -4.16
CA SER A 146 -8.29 -11.40 -3.56
C SER A 146 -7.24 -10.51 -4.23
N TRP A 147 -6.06 -11.05 -4.54
CA TRP A 147 -5.00 -10.31 -5.23
C TRP A 147 -5.40 -9.94 -6.66
N MET A 148 -5.97 -10.89 -7.41
CA MET A 148 -6.44 -10.66 -8.78
C MET A 148 -7.53 -9.60 -8.85
N SER A 149 -8.42 -9.54 -7.85
CA SER A 149 -9.46 -8.49 -7.77
C SER A 149 -8.90 -7.07 -7.68
N ALA A 150 -7.64 -6.91 -7.24
CA ALA A 150 -6.97 -5.62 -7.13
C ALA A 150 -6.21 -5.18 -8.40
N VAL A 151 -6.00 -6.10 -9.34
CA VAL A 151 -5.23 -5.83 -10.57
C VAL A 151 -5.87 -4.76 -11.46
N PRO A 152 -7.19 -4.78 -11.73
CA PRO A 152 -7.82 -3.76 -12.59
C PRO A 152 -7.64 -2.34 -12.04
N ALA A 153 -7.98 -2.12 -10.76
CA ALA A 153 -7.82 -0.83 -10.10
C ALA A 153 -6.36 -0.35 -10.11
N THR A 154 -5.41 -1.28 -9.89
CA THR A 154 -3.97 -0.95 -9.96
C THR A 154 -3.57 -0.48 -11.36
N LYS A 155 -4.04 -1.15 -12.41
CA LYS A 155 -3.77 -0.75 -13.81
C LYS A 155 -4.40 0.60 -14.13
N ASP A 156 -5.61 0.86 -13.66
CA ASP A 156 -6.30 2.13 -13.94
C ASP A 156 -5.63 3.30 -13.21
N LEU A 157 -5.20 3.11 -11.96
CA LEU A 157 -4.38 4.10 -11.26
C LEU A 157 -3.03 4.32 -11.96
N ALA A 158 -2.37 3.26 -12.43
CA ALA A 158 -1.11 3.40 -13.18
C ALA A 158 -1.29 4.25 -14.46
N LYS A 159 -2.36 4.01 -15.22
CA LYS A 159 -2.72 4.81 -16.41
C LYS A 159 -3.00 6.27 -16.05
N ALA A 160 -3.56 6.52 -14.86
CA ALA A 160 -3.80 7.85 -14.32
C ALA A 160 -2.54 8.52 -13.72
N GLY A 161 -1.37 7.89 -13.82
CA GLY A 161 -0.09 8.47 -13.38
C GLY A 161 0.37 8.04 -11.98
N ALA A 162 -0.25 7.02 -11.39
CA ALA A 162 0.22 6.50 -10.10
C ALA A 162 1.64 5.94 -10.18
N THR A 163 2.41 6.13 -9.11
CA THR A 163 3.73 5.50 -8.96
C THR A 163 3.56 4.06 -8.49
N ILE A 164 3.89 3.11 -9.35
CA ILE A 164 3.90 1.68 -9.00
C ILE A 164 5.24 1.33 -8.34
N VAL A 165 5.18 0.68 -7.19
CA VAL A 165 6.34 0.26 -6.40
C VAL A 165 6.32 -1.25 -6.21
N VAL A 166 7.33 -1.93 -6.76
CA VAL A 166 7.43 -3.39 -6.68
C VAL A 166 8.12 -3.80 -5.36
N TYR A 167 7.45 -4.60 -4.55
CA TYR A 167 7.99 -5.23 -3.35
C TYR A 167 8.32 -6.71 -3.62
N PRO A 168 9.45 -7.25 -3.11
CA PRO A 168 10.45 -6.61 -2.24
C PRO A 168 11.53 -5.81 -3.00
N ASP A 169 11.44 -5.63 -4.31
CA ASP A 169 12.46 -4.95 -5.11
C ASP A 169 12.84 -3.55 -4.60
N MET A 170 11.86 -2.78 -4.14
CA MET A 170 12.03 -1.45 -3.52
C MET A 170 12.95 -1.47 -2.30
N LEU A 171 13.25 -2.64 -1.74
CA LEU A 171 14.03 -2.81 -0.52
C LEU A 171 15.56 -2.70 -0.75
N THR A 172 16.01 -2.52 -1.99
CA THR A 172 17.41 -2.16 -2.27
C THR A 172 17.58 -0.63 -2.21
N VAL A 173 18.68 -0.15 -1.62
CA VAL A 173 18.93 1.31 -1.49
C VAL A 173 18.82 2.06 -2.83
N PRO A 174 19.37 1.57 -3.96
CA PRO A 174 19.22 2.26 -5.25
C PRO A 174 17.75 2.38 -5.70
N LYS A 175 16.95 1.31 -5.54
CA LYS A 175 15.53 1.32 -5.94
C LYS A 175 14.70 2.19 -4.99
N ALA A 176 14.94 2.12 -3.69
CA ALA A 176 14.31 2.99 -2.69
C ALA A 176 14.56 4.48 -2.99
N ARG A 177 15.82 4.85 -3.28
CA ARG A 177 16.19 6.21 -3.66
C ARG A 177 15.47 6.70 -4.91
N LYS A 178 15.34 5.84 -5.93
CA LYS A 178 14.58 6.16 -7.15
C LYS A 178 13.11 6.45 -6.85
N VAL A 179 12.47 5.66 -5.98
CA VAL A 179 11.07 5.88 -5.55
C VAL A 179 10.93 7.21 -4.82
N VAL A 180 11.77 7.46 -3.81
CA VAL A 180 11.77 8.70 -3.02
C VAL A 180 11.94 9.93 -3.91
N SER A 181 12.91 9.88 -4.84
CA SER A 181 13.15 10.97 -5.79
C SER A 181 11.99 11.18 -6.76
N LYS A 182 11.34 10.10 -7.24
CA LYS A 182 10.14 10.19 -8.10
C LYS A 182 8.95 10.85 -7.38
N LEU A 183 8.90 10.74 -6.06
CA LEU A 183 7.89 11.37 -5.20
C LEU A 183 8.29 12.77 -4.73
N GLY A 184 9.41 13.33 -5.22
CA GLY A 184 9.86 14.67 -4.83
C GLY A 184 10.32 14.79 -3.37
N LEU A 185 10.54 13.66 -2.68
CA LEU A 185 11.01 13.64 -1.29
C LEU A 185 12.54 13.62 -1.25
N THR A 186 13.10 14.08 -0.12
CA THR A 186 14.55 14.07 0.11
C THR A 186 14.98 12.77 0.78
N TRP A 187 16.07 12.17 0.29
CA TRP A 187 16.68 11.04 0.96
C TRP A 187 17.42 11.49 2.22
N THR A 188 17.09 10.92 3.38
CA THR A 188 17.65 11.33 4.68
C THR A 188 18.58 10.26 5.27
N ALA A 189 19.32 10.62 6.31
CA ALA A 189 20.10 9.66 7.11
C ALA A 189 19.20 8.60 7.79
N ALA A 190 18.00 9.00 8.23
CA ALA A 190 17.03 8.08 8.82
C ALA A 190 16.55 7.02 7.79
N ALA A 191 16.35 7.43 6.53
CA ALA A 191 16.02 6.51 5.44
C ALA A 191 17.16 5.53 5.15
N SER A 192 18.42 5.97 5.13
CA SER A 192 19.58 5.07 4.99
C SER A 192 19.60 4.02 6.09
N LYS A 193 19.48 4.44 7.36
CA LYS A 193 19.48 3.54 8.53
C LYS A 193 18.34 2.53 8.45
N LEU A 194 17.11 2.96 8.12
CA LEU A 194 15.97 2.08 7.96
C LEU A 194 16.22 0.97 6.92
N MET A 195 16.83 1.31 5.78
CA MET A 195 17.13 0.34 4.72
C MET A 195 18.25 -0.62 5.11
N GLU A 196 19.28 -0.15 5.81
CA GLU A 196 20.36 -0.98 6.36
C GLU A 196 19.83 -1.98 7.38
N ASP A 197 19.03 -1.51 8.35
CA ASP A 197 18.38 -2.36 9.36
C ASP A 197 17.44 -3.39 8.73
N SER A 198 16.80 -3.00 7.62
CA SER A 198 15.93 -3.89 6.86
C SER A 198 16.71 -4.91 6.03
N ALA A 199 17.96 -4.65 5.63
CA ALA A 199 18.75 -5.48 4.70
C ALA A 199 18.89 -6.94 5.16
N GLY A 200 19.02 -7.16 6.48
CA GLY A 200 19.03 -8.49 7.09
C GLY A 200 17.68 -9.21 7.00
N LYS A 201 16.57 -8.48 7.20
CA LYS A 201 15.19 -9.01 7.11
C LYS A 201 14.74 -9.25 5.66
N ILE A 202 15.31 -8.49 4.72
CA ILE A 202 15.00 -8.55 3.28
C ILE A 202 15.40 -9.89 2.67
N LYS A 203 16.57 -10.44 3.03
CA LYS A 203 17.07 -11.72 2.48
C LYS A 203 16.10 -12.90 2.71
N GLY A 204 15.36 -12.89 3.81
CA GLY A 204 14.33 -13.92 4.10
C GLY A 204 12.97 -13.66 3.43
N SER A 205 12.75 -12.44 2.92
CA SER A 205 11.47 -12.02 2.33
C SER A 205 11.41 -12.11 0.80
N VAL A 206 12.57 -12.23 0.15
CA VAL A 206 12.72 -12.46 -1.29
C VAL A 206 12.53 -13.95 -1.55
N LEU A 207 11.50 -14.30 -2.31
CA LEU A 207 11.32 -15.67 -2.76
C LEU A 207 12.36 -16.04 -3.81
N SER A 208 12.80 -17.30 -3.81
CA SER A 208 13.66 -17.80 -4.88
C SER A 208 12.93 -17.73 -6.23
N SER A 209 13.69 -17.56 -7.31
CA SER A 209 13.17 -17.59 -8.68
C SER A 209 12.42 -18.89 -8.97
N LEU A 210 12.90 -20.02 -8.43
CA LEU A 210 12.25 -21.32 -8.54
C LEU A 210 10.86 -21.33 -7.87
N THR A 211 10.74 -20.79 -6.65
CA THR A 211 9.46 -20.74 -5.94
C THR A 211 8.44 -19.89 -6.68
N MET A 212 8.86 -18.74 -7.22
CA MET A 212 7.98 -17.90 -8.05
C MET A 212 7.59 -18.61 -9.35
N ALA A 213 8.53 -19.26 -10.03
CA ALA A 213 8.24 -20.01 -11.26
C ALA A 213 7.26 -21.18 -11.05
N MET A 214 7.41 -21.91 -9.93
CA MET A 214 6.46 -22.98 -9.56
C MET A 214 5.08 -22.42 -9.25
N PHE A 215 5.00 -21.27 -8.58
CA PHE A 215 3.73 -20.60 -8.32
C PHE A 215 3.05 -20.17 -9.63
N ASP A 216 3.80 -19.51 -10.52
CA ASP A 216 3.32 -19.08 -11.84
C ASP A 216 2.83 -20.24 -12.69
N ARG A 217 3.42 -21.42 -12.57
CA ARG A 217 2.95 -22.64 -13.26
C ARG A 217 1.56 -23.06 -12.78
N ASN A 218 1.27 -22.91 -11.49
CA ASN A 218 -0.01 -23.28 -10.89
C ASN A 218 -1.07 -22.17 -11.01
N TYR A 219 -0.63 -20.91 -11.07
CA TYR A 219 -1.49 -19.72 -11.18
C TYR A 219 -1.02 -18.79 -12.32
N PRO A 220 -1.11 -19.24 -13.58
CA PRO A 220 -0.51 -18.55 -14.73
C PRO A 220 -1.05 -17.13 -14.94
N GLU A 221 -2.35 -16.91 -14.73
CA GLU A 221 -2.96 -15.58 -14.87
C GLU A 221 -2.44 -14.59 -13.82
N ALA A 222 -2.22 -15.04 -12.58
CA ALA A 222 -1.67 -14.20 -11.52
C ALA A 222 -0.20 -13.84 -11.78
N GLY A 223 0.60 -14.82 -12.23
CA GLY A 223 1.99 -14.60 -12.63
C GLY A 223 2.11 -13.64 -13.82
N LYS A 224 1.25 -13.81 -14.83
CA LYS A 224 1.17 -12.91 -16.00
C LYS A 224 0.78 -11.50 -15.58
N ALA A 225 -0.29 -11.35 -14.80
CA ALA A 225 -0.74 -10.05 -14.30
C ALA A 225 0.35 -9.34 -13.48
N PHE A 226 1.09 -10.06 -12.63
CA PHE A 226 2.18 -9.46 -11.86
C PHE A 226 3.28 -8.93 -12.77
N LYS A 227 3.71 -9.70 -13.78
CA LYS A 227 4.70 -9.26 -14.77
C LYS A 227 4.24 -8.03 -15.55
N GLU A 228 2.95 -7.91 -15.83
CA GLU A 228 2.37 -6.71 -16.43
C GLU A 228 2.42 -5.51 -15.49
N LEU A 229 2.09 -5.69 -14.20
CA LEU A 229 2.18 -4.62 -13.20
C LEU A 229 3.62 -4.15 -12.98
N VAL A 230 4.60 -5.04 -13.03
CA VAL A 230 6.04 -4.68 -12.92
C VAL A 230 6.49 -3.79 -14.07
N LYS A 231 5.92 -3.94 -15.28
CA LYS A 231 6.24 -3.06 -16.42
C LYS A 231 5.73 -1.63 -16.24
N LEU A 232 4.84 -1.39 -15.28
CA LEU A 232 4.26 -0.09 -14.98
C LEU A 232 5.05 0.71 -13.92
N SER A 233 6.11 0.14 -13.32
CA SER A 233 6.90 0.78 -12.25
C SER A 233 8.02 1.70 -12.73
#